data_AF-A0A820PCP3-F1
#
_entry.id   AF-A0A820PCP3-F1
#
_cell.length_a   1.000
_cell.length_b   1.000
_cell.length_c   1.000
_cell.angle_alpha   90.00
_cell.angle_beta   90.00
_cell.angle_gamma   90.00
#
_symmetry.space_group_name_H-M   'P 1'
#
loop_
_entity.id
_entity.type
_entity.pdbx_description
1 polymer ?
#
loop_
_entity_poly.entity_id
_entity_poly.type
_entity_poly.pdbx_seq_one_letter_code
_entity_poly.pdbx_strand_id
1 'polypeptide(L)'
;INDYERWYGPTITDKDKICQIFGIDSVHSIDKLNPFKIPSSSILFYNSQITDDTSINKKNLIPFLKNFSSSIVCNQLNHFLHSLRSIKSLTEQNLIRHACQLVSKAFIKTIKNCKKNIQNEYLINARFQYECTKLENTPMAFYPVVAANGR
;
A
#
# COMPACT_ATOMS: atom_id res chain seq x y z
N ILE A 1 22.41 10.13 -15.07
CA ILE A 1 21.44 9.69 -14.04
C ILE A 1 20.75 10.94 -13.55
N ASN A 2 19.42 11.00 -13.62
CA ASN A 2 18.65 12.12 -13.09
C ASN A 2 18.99 12.29 -11.59
N ASP A 3 19.20 13.52 -11.12
CA ASP A 3 19.56 13.78 -9.72
C ASP A 3 18.57 13.14 -8.74
N TYR A 4 17.28 13.10 -9.10
CA TYR A 4 16.28 12.37 -8.31
C TYR A 4 16.61 10.88 -8.18
N GLU A 5 16.89 10.20 -9.29
CA GLU A 5 17.13 8.76 -9.30
C GLU A 5 18.42 8.37 -8.56
N ARG A 6 19.38 9.30 -8.46
CA ARG A 6 20.59 9.11 -7.66
C ARG A 6 20.27 8.95 -6.16
N TRP A 7 19.26 9.67 -5.65
CA TRP A 7 18.91 9.68 -4.23
C TRP A 7 17.75 8.73 -3.89
N TYR A 8 16.80 8.58 -4.80
CA TYR A 8 15.53 7.87 -4.53
C TYR A 8 15.40 6.53 -5.29
N GLY A 9 16.40 6.17 -6.09
CA GLY A 9 16.40 4.96 -6.89
C GLY A 9 15.80 5.14 -8.30
N PRO A 10 15.95 4.12 -9.16
CA PRO A 10 15.52 4.20 -10.55
C PRO A 10 14.00 4.31 -10.67
N THR A 11 13.55 5.14 -11.60
CA THR A 11 12.13 5.24 -11.99
C THR A 11 11.91 4.62 -13.36
N ILE A 12 10.71 4.11 -13.62
CA ILE A 12 10.33 3.70 -14.97
C ILE A 12 9.83 4.94 -15.70
N THR A 13 10.56 5.41 -16.70
CA THR A 13 10.22 6.60 -17.49
C THR A 13 9.66 6.26 -18.88
N ASP A 14 9.93 5.04 -19.35
CA ASP A 14 9.38 4.49 -20.58
C ASP A 14 7.89 4.17 -20.41
N LYS A 15 7.05 4.90 -21.15
CA LYS A 15 5.60 4.78 -21.07
C LYS A 15 5.09 3.44 -21.58
N ASP A 16 5.66 2.92 -22.66
CA ASP A 16 5.20 1.67 -23.26
C ASP A 16 5.50 0.52 -22.30
N LYS A 17 6.67 0.58 -21.64
CA LYS A 17 7.02 -0.35 -20.58
C LYS A 17 6.08 -0.27 -19.37
N ILE A 18 5.65 0.93 -18.96
CA ILE A 18 4.66 1.08 -17.87
C ILE A 18 3.32 0.47 -18.30
N CYS A 19 2.83 0.79 -19.50
CA CYS A 19 1.60 0.23 -20.04
C CYS A 19 1.64 -1.31 -20.04
N GLN A 20 2.76 -1.89 -20.49
CA GLN A 20 2.95 -3.34 -20.51
C GLN A 20 2.99 -3.97 -19.11
N ILE A 21 3.73 -3.38 -18.17
CA ILE A 21 3.90 -3.93 -16.81
C ILE A 21 2.59 -3.88 -16.02
N PHE A 22 1.88 -2.76 -16.09
CA PHE A 22 0.66 -2.56 -15.30
C PHE A 22 -0.62 -2.95 -16.04
N GLY A 23 -0.55 -3.29 -17.32
CA GLY A 23 -1.70 -3.65 -18.14
C GLY A 23 -2.68 -2.49 -18.31
N ILE A 24 -2.17 -1.28 -18.52
CA ILE A 24 -2.96 -0.05 -18.70
C ILE A 24 -2.80 0.51 -20.11
N ASP A 25 -3.82 1.19 -20.61
CA ASP A 25 -3.84 1.65 -22.01
C ASP A 25 -2.95 2.87 -22.28
N SER A 26 -2.87 3.80 -21.31
CA SER A 26 -2.14 5.06 -21.50
C SER A 26 -1.55 5.62 -20.21
N VAL A 27 -0.42 6.33 -20.37
CA VAL A 27 0.32 6.95 -19.26
C VAL A 27 0.66 8.40 -19.59
N HIS A 28 0.33 9.28 -18.65
CA HIS A 28 0.57 10.71 -18.77
C HIS A 28 1.28 11.24 -17.52
N SER A 29 2.11 12.27 -17.68
CA SER A 29 2.67 12.99 -16.54
C SER A 29 1.54 13.64 -15.74
N ILE A 30 1.66 13.65 -14.42
CA ILE A 30 0.73 14.31 -13.51
C ILE A 30 0.60 15.82 -13.79
N ASP A 31 1.61 16.46 -14.38
CA ASP A 31 1.53 17.87 -14.77
C ASP A 31 0.50 18.12 -15.87
N LYS A 32 0.11 17.08 -16.62
CA LYS A 32 -0.94 17.13 -17.64
C LYS A 32 -2.34 16.91 -17.08
N LEU A 33 -2.50 16.74 -15.77
CA LEU A 33 -3.79 16.49 -15.14
C LEU A 33 -4.72 17.73 -15.21
N ASN A 34 -4.22 18.90 -14.82
CA ASN A 34 -4.99 20.15 -14.83
C ASN A 34 -5.56 20.57 -16.21
N PRO A 35 -4.81 20.47 -17.34
CA PRO A 35 -5.34 20.81 -18.66
C PRO A 35 -6.31 19.76 -19.22
N PHE A 36 -6.51 18.63 -18.55
CA PHE A 36 -7.39 17.56 -19.04
C PHE A 36 -8.86 17.99 -18.93
N LYS A 37 -9.55 18.03 -20.08
CA LYS A 37 -10.96 18.40 -20.15
C LYS A 37 -11.83 17.17 -20.03
N ILE A 38 -12.77 17.19 -19.08
CA ILE A 38 -13.76 16.13 -18.89
C ILE A 38 -15.14 16.67 -19.25
N PRO A 39 -15.98 15.91 -19.95
CA PRO A 39 -17.34 16.33 -20.27
C PRO A 39 -18.14 16.64 -18.99
N SER A 40 -18.92 17.72 -19.01
CA SER A 40 -19.73 18.18 -17.87
C SER A 40 -20.82 17.21 -17.41
N SER A 41 -21.17 16.22 -18.25
CA SER A 41 -22.12 15.14 -17.95
C SER A 41 -21.49 13.94 -17.22
N SER A 42 -20.20 14.01 -16.89
CA SER A 42 -19.48 12.89 -16.29
C SER A 42 -19.81 12.71 -14.81
N ILE A 43 -19.74 11.48 -14.30
CA ILE A 43 -19.87 11.17 -12.87
C ILE A 43 -18.48 10.88 -12.32
N LEU A 44 -18.11 11.53 -11.22
CA LEU A 44 -16.81 11.35 -10.58
C LEU A 44 -16.91 10.37 -9.42
N PHE A 45 -16.19 9.25 -9.53
CA PHE A 45 -15.95 8.34 -8.42
C PHE A 45 -14.56 8.62 -7.85
N TYR A 46 -14.51 9.06 -6.60
CA TYR A 46 -13.26 9.44 -5.95
C TYR A 46 -13.30 9.07 -4.47
N ASN A 47 -12.13 8.78 -3.90
CA ASN A 47 -11.98 8.61 -2.47
C ASN A 47 -11.54 9.93 -1.82
N SER A 48 -12.49 10.67 -1.27
CA SER A 48 -12.24 11.95 -0.57
C SER A 48 -11.47 11.81 0.74
N GLN A 49 -11.26 10.61 1.27
CA GLN A 49 -10.49 10.39 2.50
C GLN A 49 -8.98 10.24 2.23
N ILE A 50 -8.56 10.09 0.97
CA ILE A 50 -7.13 10.00 0.58
C ILE A 50 -6.50 11.39 0.40
N THR A 51 -7.28 12.48 0.49
CA THR A 51 -6.82 13.83 0.16
C THR A 51 -5.84 14.45 1.15
N ASP A 52 -5.77 13.96 2.39
CA ASP A 52 -5.20 14.77 3.47
C ASP A 52 -3.67 14.75 3.52
N ASP A 53 -3.01 13.78 2.88
CA ASP A 53 -1.63 13.43 3.27
C ASP A 53 -0.51 13.58 2.22
N THR A 54 -0.75 14.15 1.04
CA THR A 54 0.37 14.36 0.08
C THR A 54 0.42 15.75 -0.56
N SER A 55 1.64 16.29 -0.68
CA SER A 55 1.94 17.55 -1.40
C SER A 55 1.49 17.49 -2.87
N ILE A 56 1.52 16.29 -3.46
CA ILE A 56 1.05 15.99 -4.82
C ILE A 56 -0.45 16.24 -4.97
N ASN A 57 -1.26 15.79 -3.98
CA ASN A 57 -2.70 16.04 -3.98
C ASN A 57 -3.01 17.54 -3.99
N LYS A 58 -2.26 18.34 -3.22
CA LYS A 58 -2.48 19.80 -3.14
C LYS A 58 -2.12 20.53 -4.44
N LYS A 59 -1.04 20.12 -5.12
CA LYS A 59 -0.53 20.83 -6.30
C LYS A 59 -1.33 20.52 -7.59
N ASN A 60 -1.68 19.26 -7.81
CA ASN A 60 -2.26 18.83 -9.10
C ASN A 60 -3.69 18.32 -8.95
N LEU A 61 -3.97 17.48 -7.96
CA LEU A 61 -5.27 16.81 -7.85
C LEU A 61 -6.39 17.74 -7.38
N ILE A 62 -6.16 18.53 -6.32
CA ILE A 62 -7.18 19.46 -5.79
C ILE A 62 -7.60 20.51 -6.83
N PRO A 63 -6.67 21.19 -7.54
CA PRO A 63 -7.06 22.12 -8.61
C PRO A 63 -7.85 21.43 -9.72
N PHE A 64 -7.42 20.24 -10.14
CA PHE A 64 -8.15 19.43 -11.11
C PHE A 64 -9.57 19.12 -10.63
N LEU A 65 -9.74 18.65 -9.39
CA LEU A 65 -11.05 18.34 -8.79
C LEU A 65 -11.95 19.58 -8.66
N LYS A 66 -11.40 20.78 -8.45
CA LYS A 66 -12.18 22.02 -8.43
C LYS A 66 -12.80 22.37 -9.80
N ASN A 67 -12.22 21.89 -10.90
CA ASN A 67 -12.78 22.11 -12.25
C ASN A 67 -14.09 21.32 -12.48
N PHE A 68 -14.46 20.39 -11.59
CA PHE A 68 -15.66 19.57 -11.67
C PHE A 68 -16.89 20.25 -11.02
N SER A 69 -17.00 21.57 -11.10
CA SER A 69 -18.01 22.39 -10.41
C SER A 69 -19.46 21.87 -10.53
N SER A 70 -20.11 21.75 -9.36
CA SER A 70 -21.55 21.63 -9.01
C SER A 70 -22.50 20.66 -9.74
N SER A 71 -22.25 20.24 -10.99
CA SER A 71 -23.13 19.31 -11.73
C SER A 71 -22.72 17.84 -11.62
N ILE A 72 -21.57 17.56 -11.00
CA ILE A 72 -20.99 16.23 -10.92
C ILE A 72 -21.32 15.60 -9.57
N VAL A 73 -22.08 14.51 -9.60
CA VAL A 73 -22.34 13.68 -8.42
C VAL A 73 -21.02 13.04 -8.01
N CYS A 74 -20.50 13.43 -6.84
CA CYS A 74 -19.33 12.82 -6.26
C CYS A 74 -19.75 11.57 -5.49
N ASN A 75 -19.38 10.40 -6.02
CA ASN A 75 -19.66 9.12 -5.37
C ASN A 75 -18.41 8.60 -4.65
N GLN A 76 -18.60 8.14 -3.42
CA GLN A 76 -17.51 7.51 -2.65
C GLN A 76 -17.15 6.17 -3.27
N LEU A 77 -15.95 6.09 -3.85
CA LEU A 77 -15.46 4.87 -4.50
C LEU A 77 -15.17 3.73 -3.49
N ASN A 78 -14.84 4.07 -2.24
CA ASN A 78 -14.39 3.10 -1.23
C ASN A 78 -15.36 1.98 -0.95
N HIS A 79 -16.66 2.27 -0.91
CA HIS A 79 -17.65 1.25 -0.61
C HIS A 79 -17.57 0.11 -1.63
N PHE A 80 -17.53 0.45 -2.92
CA PHE A 80 -17.41 -0.53 -4.00
C PHE A 80 -16.07 -1.27 -3.94
N LEU A 81 -14.96 -0.55 -3.72
CA LEU A 81 -13.64 -1.18 -3.60
C LEU A 81 -13.56 -2.13 -2.41
N HIS A 82 -14.17 -1.79 -1.27
CA HIS A 82 -14.23 -2.66 -0.10
C HIS A 82 -15.09 -3.89 -0.35
N SER A 83 -16.23 -3.75 -1.04
CA SER A 83 -17.06 -4.89 -1.45
C SER A 83 -16.26 -5.86 -2.33
N LEU A 84 -15.53 -5.34 -3.34
CA LEU A 84 -14.66 -6.15 -4.19
C LEU A 84 -13.55 -6.82 -3.37
N ARG A 85 -12.85 -6.06 -2.52
CA ARG A 85 -11.78 -6.57 -1.66
C ARG A 85 -12.27 -7.56 -0.63
N SER A 86 -13.56 -7.61 -0.28
CA SER A 86 -14.09 -8.55 0.71
C SER A 86 -13.95 -9.99 0.23
N ILE A 87 -14.27 -10.24 -1.05
CA ILE A 87 -14.21 -11.55 -1.68
C ILE A 87 -12.81 -11.76 -2.28
N LYS A 88 -12.06 -12.74 -1.78
CA LYS A 88 -10.68 -13.01 -2.24
C LYS A 88 -10.67 -13.97 -3.41
N SER A 89 -9.97 -13.60 -4.48
CA SER A 89 -9.63 -14.50 -5.58
C SER A 89 -8.73 -15.65 -5.11
N LEU A 90 -8.61 -16.71 -5.92
CA LEU A 90 -7.74 -17.85 -5.61
C LEU A 90 -6.27 -17.41 -5.45
N THR A 91 -5.81 -16.48 -6.29
CA THR A 91 -4.45 -15.93 -6.22
C THR A 91 -4.21 -15.19 -4.90
N GLU A 92 -5.17 -14.36 -4.46
CA GLU A 92 -5.07 -13.67 -3.16
C GLU A 92 -5.11 -14.65 -1.99
N GLN A 93 -5.96 -15.68 -2.04
CA GLN A 93 -6.00 -16.73 -1.02
C GLN A 93 -4.67 -17.49 -0.92
N ASN A 94 -4.03 -17.77 -2.06
CA ASN A 94 -2.72 -18.42 -2.10
C ASN A 94 -1.63 -17.51 -1.50
N LEU A 95 -1.67 -16.20 -1.80
CA LEU A 95 -0.75 -15.23 -1.20
C LEU A 95 -0.93 -15.14 0.32
N ILE A 96 -2.18 -15.08 0.80
CA ILE A 96 -2.49 -15.08 2.24
C ILE A 96 -1.97 -16.37 2.89
N ARG A 97 -2.19 -17.53 2.26
CA ARG A 97 -1.70 -18.82 2.78
C ARG A 97 -0.18 -18.85 2.87
N HIS A 98 0.52 -18.37 1.84
CA HIS A 98 1.97 -18.25 1.85
C HIS A 98 2.45 -17.35 2.99
N ALA A 99 1.87 -16.16 3.14
CA ALA A 99 2.18 -15.26 4.25
C ALA A 99 1.97 -15.92 5.62
N CYS A 100 0.86 -16.64 5.82
CA CYS A 100 0.61 -17.40 7.05
C CYS A 100 1.69 -18.47 7.29
N GLN A 101 2.10 -19.21 6.26
CA GLN A 101 3.15 -20.24 6.38
C GLN A 101 4.51 -19.63 6.81
N LEU A 102 4.88 -18.48 6.25
CA LEU A 102 6.09 -17.76 6.65
C LEU A 102 6.01 -17.32 8.11
N VAL A 103 4.89 -16.70 8.50
CA VAL A 103 4.67 -16.24 9.88
C VAL A 103 4.66 -17.42 10.87
N SER A 104 4.02 -18.55 10.53
CA SER A 104 4.06 -19.75 11.36
C SER A 104 5.49 -20.27 11.58
N LYS A 105 6.33 -20.26 10.53
CA LYS A 105 7.75 -20.62 10.66
C LYS A 105 8.48 -19.64 11.58
N ALA A 106 8.22 -18.34 11.46
CA ALA A 106 8.82 -17.31 12.31
C ALA A 106 8.42 -17.47 13.79
N PHE A 107 7.13 -17.76 14.07
CA PHE A 107 6.66 -18.08 15.42
C PHE A 107 7.38 -19.29 16.01
N ILE A 108 7.42 -20.42 15.28
CA ILE A 108 8.08 -21.65 15.75
C ILE A 108 9.54 -21.38 16.10
N LYS A 109 10.27 -20.65 15.25
CA LYS A 109 11.66 -20.31 15.52
C LYS A 109 11.80 -19.36 16.72
N THR A 110 10.92 -18.36 16.84
CA THR A 110 10.93 -17.43 17.97
C THR A 110 10.72 -18.18 19.28
N ILE A 111 9.73 -19.08 19.34
CA ILE A 111 9.44 -19.92 20.52
C ILE A 111 10.63 -20.81 20.86
N LYS A 112 11.22 -21.49 19.88
CA LYS A 112 12.40 -22.35 20.10
C LYS A 112 13.61 -21.59 20.67
N ASN A 113 13.76 -20.32 20.33
CA ASN A 113 14.84 -19.46 20.83
C ASN A 113 14.46 -18.72 22.11
N CYS A 114 13.20 -18.79 22.53
CA CYS A 114 12.75 -18.13 23.75
C CYS A 114 13.17 -18.95 24.97
N LYS A 115 14.12 -18.43 25.74
CA LYS A 115 14.58 -19.07 26.98
C LYS A 115 13.65 -18.69 28.13
N LYS A 116 13.50 -19.61 29.10
CA LYS A 116 12.64 -19.44 30.29
C LYS A 116 13.01 -18.22 31.17
N ASN A 117 14.22 -17.68 31.01
CA ASN A 117 14.72 -16.51 31.72
C ASN A 117 14.67 -15.21 30.91
N ILE A 118 14.05 -15.20 29.72
CA ILE A 118 13.82 -13.94 28.99
C ILE A 118 12.73 -13.16 29.73
N GLN A 119 13.16 -12.13 30.45
CA GLN A 119 12.28 -11.24 31.21
C GLN A 119 11.78 -10.05 30.36
N ASN A 120 12.25 -9.91 29.12
CA ASN A 120 11.99 -8.72 28.30
C ASN A 120 11.24 -9.05 27.01
N GLU A 121 10.00 -8.59 26.92
CA GLU A 121 9.11 -8.70 25.76
C GLU A 121 9.72 -8.10 24.49
N TYR A 122 10.50 -7.01 24.60
CA TYR A 122 11.17 -6.39 23.47
C TYR A 122 12.14 -7.34 22.78
N LEU A 123 12.84 -8.21 23.53
CA LEU A 123 13.76 -9.19 22.93
C LEU A 123 13.00 -10.26 22.14
N ILE A 124 11.82 -10.65 22.62
CA ILE A 124 10.94 -11.58 21.90
C ILE A 124 10.41 -10.90 20.63
N ASN A 125 9.99 -9.63 20.73
CA ASN A 125 9.52 -8.84 19.59
C ASN A 125 10.62 -8.69 18.52
N ALA A 126 11.82 -8.26 18.93
CA ALA A 126 12.97 -8.13 18.04
C ALA A 126 13.34 -9.47 17.39
N ARG A 127 13.28 -10.58 18.15
CA ARG A 127 13.52 -11.91 17.59
C ARG A 127 12.46 -12.29 16.55
N PHE A 128 11.18 -12.05 16.85
CA PHE A 128 10.09 -12.35 15.93
C PHE A 128 10.23 -11.55 14.62
N GLN A 129 10.49 -10.25 14.72
CA GLN A 129 10.73 -9.40 13.55
C GLN A 129 11.93 -9.90 12.73
N TYR A 130 13.04 -10.26 13.40
CA TYR A 130 14.20 -10.85 12.73
C TYR A 130 13.84 -12.13 11.96
N GLU A 131 13.07 -13.04 12.57
CA GLU A 131 12.68 -14.28 11.92
C GLU A 131 11.72 -14.07 10.74
N CYS A 132 10.83 -13.07 10.81
CA CYS A 132 9.98 -12.67 9.69
C CYS A 132 10.81 -12.07 8.55
N THR A 133 11.66 -11.08 8.83
CA THR A 133 12.48 -10.40 7.82
C THR A 133 13.47 -11.33 7.14
N LYS A 134 14.04 -12.30 7.86
CA LYS A 134 14.99 -13.26 7.30
C LYS A 134 14.39 -14.19 6.22
N LEU A 135 13.08 -14.40 6.22
CA LEU A 135 12.44 -15.34 5.31
C LEU A 135 12.35 -14.79 3.88
N GLU A 136 11.69 -13.65 3.70
CA GLU A 136 11.47 -13.05 2.37
C GLU A 136 11.61 -11.52 2.38
N ASN A 137 12.26 -10.95 3.40
CA ASN A 137 12.42 -9.50 3.57
C ASN A 137 11.08 -8.74 3.55
N THR A 138 10.00 -9.40 3.99
CA THR A 138 8.66 -8.83 4.01
C THR A 138 8.47 -7.95 5.25
N PRO A 139 7.94 -6.73 5.11
CA PRO A 139 7.63 -5.88 6.25
C PRO A 139 6.52 -6.50 7.11
N MET A 140 6.50 -6.14 8.39
CA MET A 140 5.43 -6.53 9.30
C MET A 140 4.12 -5.82 8.92
N ALA A 141 3.00 -6.55 8.93
CA ALA A 141 1.68 -5.99 8.64
C ALA A 141 1.21 -4.98 9.72
N PHE A 142 1.69 -5.15 10.96
CA PHE A 142 1.41 -4.28 12.10
C PHE A 142 2.53 -4.45 13.14
N TYR A 143 2.62 -3.51 14.10
CA TYR A 143 3.58 -3.63 15.19
C TYR A 143 3.21 -4.83 16.09
N PRO A 144 4.13 -5.81 16.32
CA PRO A 144 3.77 -7.02 17.04
C PRO A 144 3.43 -6.74 18.49
N VAL A 145 2.37 -7.37 18.96
CA VAL A 145 2.02 -7.36 20.38
C VAL A 145 2.73 -8.52 21.05
N VAL A 146 3.63 -8.21 21.98
CA VAL A 146 4.25 -9.18 22.87
C VAL A 146 3.96 -8.70 24.29
N ALA A 147 3.11 -9.46 24.99
CA ALA A 147 2.73 -9.18 26.36
C ALA A 147 2.91 -10.47 27.17
N ALA A 148 3.84 -10.44 28.12
CA ALA A 148 3.93 -11.38 29.22
C ALA A 148 2.97 -10.94 30.33
N ASN A 149 2.67 -11.84 31.28
CA ASN A 149 1.78 -11.52 32.39
C ASN A 149 2.22 -10.22 33.09
N GLY A 150 1.29 -9.31 33.33
CA GLY A 150 1.53 -7.98 33.91
C GLY A 150 1.90 -8.00 35.39
N ARG A 151 3.02 -8.64 35.72
CA ARG A 151 3.63 -8.64 37.05
C ARG A 151 4.94 -7.89 37.05
#